data_AF-F6FJP9-F1
#
_entry.id   AF-F6FJP9-F1
#
_cell.length_a   1.000
_cell.length_b   1.000
_cell.length_c   1.000
_cell.angle_alpha   90.00
_cell.angle_beta   90.00
_cell.angle_gamma   90.00
#
_symmetry.space_group_name_H-M   'P 1'
#
loop_
_entity.id
_entity.type
_entity.pdbx_description
1 polymer ?
#
loop_
_entity_poly.entity_id
_entity_poly.type
_entity_poly.pdbx_seq_one_letter_code
_entity_poly.pdbx_strand_id
1 'polypeptide(L)'
;MAYSLLKVATLGGTAAAAGGGIAAGASSMFGSQEELTEKPKIKNQQEETVDATAAKKESDPVPPKPSCIIWEAKDPGGSSGSRQFSELLERHESKDAFFQKWGSSSGRSMDPSFKTEIENACKNEGGKTNVNGRVYVWWGTVSNQQKWIYAGDMHKGDHDWETKIPKRSSGDTGASVSRA
;
A
#
# COMPACT_ATOMS: atom_id res chain seq x y z
N MET A 1 27.42 -4.23 -36.53
CA MET A 1 26.67 -3.39 -37.49
C MET A 1 25.37 -2.99 -36.82
N ALA A 2 25.15 -1.69 -36.63
CA ALA A 2 23.98 -1.14 -35.96
C ALA A 2 22.89 -0.83 -36.99
N TYR A 3 21.67 -1.31 -36.76
CA TYR A 3 20.50 -0.89 -37.52
C TYR A 3 19.62 -0.06 -36.60
N SER A 4 19.81 1.25 -36.65
CA SER A 4 18.86 2.22 -36.09
C SER A 4 17.88 2.59 -37.18
N LEU A 5 16.62 2.18 -37.05
CA LEU A 5 15.52 2.68 -37.87
C LEU A 5 14.55 3.45 -36.98
N LEU A 6 14.66 4.77 -37.02
CA LEU A 6 13.62 5.68 -36.57
C LEU A 6 13.49 6.81 -37.60
N LYS A 7 12.31 6.95 -38.21
CA LYS A 7 11.80 8.25 -38.67
C LYS A 7 10.28 8.23 -38.75
N VAL A 8 9.70 9.19 -38.05
CA VAL A 8 8.29 9.43 -37.79
C VAL A 8 7.72 10.39 -38.84
N ALA A 9 6.39 10.39 -38.94
CA ALA A 9 5.48 11.47 -39.30
C ALA A 9 4.74 11.28 -40.63
N THR A 10 3.42 11.07 -40.51
CA THR A 10 2.48 11.55 -41.53
C THR A 10 1.39 12.33 -40.82
N LEU A 11 1.41 13.63 -41.09
CA LEU A 11 0.39 14.61 -40.73
C LEU A 11 -0.86 14.35 -41.59
N GLY A 12 -2.01 14.26 -40.95
CA GLY A 12 -3.33 14.42 -41.57
C GLY A 12 -4.32 14.74 -40.45
N GLY A 13 -5.13 15.78 -40.46
CA GLY A 13 -5.63 16.59 -41.57
C GLY A 13 -7.14 16.73 -41.39
N THR A 14 -7.53 17.70 -40.54
CA THR A 14 -8.81 18.44 -40.43
C THR A 14 -10.15 17.84 -40.92
N ALA A 15 -11.18 17.88 -40.08
CA ALA A 15 -12.42 18.65 -40.31
C ALA A 15 -13.34 18.67 -39.07
N ALA A 16 -14.02 19.81 -38.87
CA ALA A 16 -14.85 20.18 -37.72
C ALA A 16 -16.34 19.92 -37.94
N ALA A 17 -17.09 19.82 -36.83
CA ALA A 17 -18.53 20.15 -36.62
C ALA A 17 -19.02 19.38 -35.38
N ALA A 18 -19.93 19.83 -34.52
CA ALA A 18 -20.65 21.07 -34.29
C ALA A 18 -21.42 20.87 -32.96
N GLY A 19 -21.73 21.96 -32.27
CA GLY A 19 -22.95 22.04 -31.45
C GLY A 19 -22.86 21.61 -29.98
N GLY A 20 -23.09 22.56 -29.09
CA GLY A 20 -23.35 22.29 -27.68
C GLY A 20 -23.24 23.55 -26.82
N GLY A 21 -24.19 24.47 -27.00
CA GLY A 21 -24.23 25.75 -26.31
C GLY A 21 -24.55 25.66 -24.81
N ILE A 22 -23.85 26.52 -24.06
CA ILE A 22 -24.25 27.34 -22.90
C ILE A 22 -25.18 26.74 -21.84
N ALA A 23 -24.69 26.68 -20.60
CA ALA A 23 -25.49 27.07 -19.43
C ALA A 23 -24.66 27.99 -18.53
N ALA A 24 -25.08 29.25 -18.48
CA ALA A 24 -24.61 30.25 -17.56
C ALA A 24 -25.03 29.89 -16.13
N GLY A 25 -24.08 29.94 -15.20
CA GLY A 25 -24.35 29.94 -13.77
C GLY A 25 -23.57 31.10 -13.15
N ALA A 26 -24.14 32.30 -13.25
CA ALA A 26 -23.66 33.44 -12.50
C ALA A 26 -24.08 33.29 -11.03
N SER A 27 -23.12 33.45 -10.12
CA SER A 27 -23.37 34.00 -8.79
C SER A 27 -22.07 34.64 -8.33
N SER A 28 -21.96 35.92 -8.64
CA SER A 28 -21.16 36.89 -7.91
C SER A 28 -21.68 36.99 -6.48
N MET A 29 -20.80 37.18 -5.50
CA MET A 29 -20.67 38.47 -4.80
C MET A 29 -19.74 38.38 -3.59
N PHE A 30 -19.07 39.51 -3.41
CA PHE A 30 -18.02 39.87 -2.49
C PHE A 30 -18.48 40.04 -1.04
N GLY A 31 -17.49 40.12 -0.15
CA GLY A 31 -17.53 40.94 1.06
C GLY A 31 -17.20 40.13 2.32
N SER A 32 -16.36 40.57 3.25
CA SER A 32 -15.45 41.72 3.37
C SER A 32 -14.50 41.37 4.53
N GLN A 33 -13.36 42.05 4.60
CA GLN A 33 -12.53 42.14 5.80
C GLN A 33 -13.31 42.75 6.99
N GLU A 34 -12.59 42.88 8.12
CA GLU A 34 -12.78 43.85 9.24
C GLU A 34 -14.04 43.65 10.13
N GLU A 35 -14.07 43.87 11.44
CA GLU A 35 -13.12 44.20 12.51
C GLU A 35 -13.97 44.29 13.82
N LEU A 36 -13.35 44.02 14.98
CA LEU A 36 -13.65 44.44 16.37
C LEU A 36 -15.05 44.30 17.01
N THR A 37 -15.01 43.79 18.25
CA THR A 37 -15.53 44.37 19.53
C THR A 37 -15.92 43.22 20.48
N GLU A 38 -15.10 42.83 21.47
CA GLU A 38 -15.18 43.23 22.91
C GLU A 38 -16.63 43.24 23.46
N LYS A 39 -17.04 42.67 24.60
CA LYS A 39 -16.45 42.12 25.82
C LYS A 39 -17.64 41.50 26.64
N PRO A 40 -17.55 41.15 27.94
CA PRO A 40 -17.94 39.85 28.47
C PRO A 40 -19.18 39.90 29.40
N LYS A 41 -19.66 38.74 29.87
CA LYS A 41 -20.42 38.68 31.12
C LYS A 41 -20.03 37.46 31.94
N ILE A 42 -19.21 37.70 32.96
CA ILE A 42 -18.89 36.81 34.08
C ILE A 42 -19.90 37.09 35.20
N LYS A 43 -20.51 36.04 35.78
CA LYS A 43 -20.71 35.82 37.25
C LYS A 43 -21.64 34.60 37.45
N ASN A 44 -21.51 33.65 38.37
CA ASN A 44 -20.46 33.08 39.23
C ASN A 44 -21.16 31.99 40.09
N GLN A 45 -20.39 31.03 40.63
CA GLN A 45 -20.69 30.10 41.76
C GLN A 45 -21.25 28.70 41.36
N GLN A 46 -20.50 27.57 41.47
CA GLN A 46 -19.97 26.84 42.67
C GLN A 46 -21.11 25.99 43.29
N GLU A 47 -21.06 24.67 43.55
CA GLU A 47 -20.02 23.66 43.81
C GLU A 47 -20.63 22.23 43.68
N GLU A 48 -19.77 21.19 43.71
CA GLU A 48 -20.04 19.78 44.09
C GLU A 48 -20.93 18.93 43.12
N THR A 49 -20.67 17.66 42.74
CA THR A 49 -19.89 16.55 43.29
C THR A 49 -19.60 15.55 42.15
N VAL A 50 -18.54 14.77 42.32
CA VAL A 50 -18.10 13.57 41.57
C VAL A 50 -19.25 12.72 40.98
N ASP A 51 -19.22 12.44 39.67
CA ASP A 51 -19.47 11.09 39.17
C ASP A 51 -18.62 10.80 37.93
N ALA A 52 -17.75 9.80 38.08
CA ALA A 52 -16.95 9.24 37.02
C ALA A 52 -17.84 8.37 36.13
N THR A 53 -18.28 8.90 34.99
CA THR A 53 -18.52 8.07 33.81
C THR A 53 -18.04 8.85 32.61
N ALA A 54 -16.75 8.70 32.30
CA ALA A 54 -16.26 8.94 30.96
C ALA A 54 -17.05 8.00 30.05
N ALA A 55 -18.09 8.54 29.41
CA ALA A 55 -18.80 7.89 28.33
C ALA A 55 -17.74 7.57 27.27
N LYS A 56 -17.28 6.32 27.31
CA LYS A 56 -16.47 5.69 26.29
C LYS A 56 -17.27 5.90 25.02
N LYS A 57 -16.85 6.87 24.19
CA LYS A 57 -17.32 7.00 22.81
C LYS A 57 -17.09 5.62 22.20
N GLU A 58 -18.17 4.88 22.07
CA GLU A 58 -18.28 3.72 21.22
C GLU A 58 -17.99 4.26 19.82
N SER A 59 -16.71 4.16 19.43
CA SER A 59 -16.30 4.44 18.08
C SER A 59 -17.05 3.43 17.23
N ASP A 60 -17.91 3.93 16.35
CA ASP A 60 -18.51 3.15 15.29
C ASP A 60 -17.49 2.16 14.70
N PRO A 61 -17.90 0.94 14.34
CA PRO A 61 -17.00 0.00 13.70
C PRO A 61 -16.48 0.67 12.43
N VAL A 62 -15.20 1.06 12.45
CA VAL A 62 -14.50 1.54 11.27
C VAL A 62 -14.71 0.48 10.20
N PRO A 63 -15.34 0.81 9.06
CA PRO A 63 -15.53 -0.16 8.00
C PRO A 63 -14.17 -0.79 7.71
N PRO A 64 -14.07 -2.13 7.61
CA PRO A 64 -12.79 -2.80 7.50
C PRO A 64 -12.06 -2.20 6.29
N LYS A 65 -11.00 -1.44 6.57
CA LYS A 65 -10.10 -0.95 5.51
C LYS A 65 -9.72 -2.16 4.67
N PRO A 66 -9.67 -2.06 3.34
CA PRO A 66 -9.23 -3.18 2.51
C PRO A 66 -7.87 -3.62 3.06
N SER A 67 -7.85 -4.83 3.61
CA SER A 67 -6.68 -5.36 4.32
C SER A 67 -5.62 -5.65 3.28
N CYS A 68 -4.70 -4.72 3.06
CA CYS A 68 -3.51 -4.99 2.24
C CYS A 68 -2.44 -5.65 3.10
N ILE A 69 -2.54 -6.96 3.22
CA ILE A 69 -1.61 -7.78 3.98
C ILE A 69 -0.35 -7.96 3.13
N ILE A 70 0.82 -7.70 3.71
CA ILE A 70 2.10 -7.94 3.05
C ILE A 70 2.71 -9.20 3.66
N TRP A 71 3.04 -10.16 2.80
CA TRP A 71 3.77 -11.36 3.17
C TRP A 71 5.22 -11.25 2.70
N GLU A 72 6.15 -11.27 3.64
CA GLU A 72 7.56 -11.54 3.35
C GLU A 72 7.73 -13.03 3.11
N ALA A 73 8.32 -13.37 1.97
CA ALA A 73 8.65 -14.73 1.60
C ALA A 73 10.16 -14.93 1.53
N LYS A 74 10.59 -16.18 1.63
CA LYS A 74 11.94 -16.58 1.28
C LYS A 74 12.16 -16.37 -0.22
N ASP A 75 13.38 -15.98 -0.62
CA ASP A 75 13.74 -15.86 -2.04
C ASP A 75 13.39 -17.16 -2.79
N PRO A 76 12.45 -17.12 -3.75
CA PRO A 76 12.01 -18.31 -4.48
C PRO A 76 13.05 -18.80 -5.49
N GLY A 77 14.08 -18.02 -5.80
CA GLY A 77 15.03 -18.31 -6.86
C GLY A 77 14.35 -18.45 -8.24
N GLY A 78 15.03 -19.13 -9.16
CA GLY A 78 14.51 -19.46 -10.49
C GLY A 78 14.28 -18.25 -11.42
N SER A 79 13.59 -18.46 -12.52
CA SER A 79 13.24 -17.43 -13.52
C SER A 79 11.79 -16.96 -13.34
N SER A 80 11.46 -15.79 -13.88
CA SER A 80 10.07 -15.33 -13.86
C SER A 80 9.15 -16.32 -14.60
N GLY A 81 7.99 -16.60 -14.03
CA GLY A 81 6.99 -17.53 -14.60
C GLY A 81 7.16 -19.01 -14.22
N SER A 82 8.31 -19.43 -13.72
CA SER A 82 8.53 -20.80 -13.21
C SER A 82 8.83 -20.88 -11.72
N ARG A 83 9.12 -19.74 -11.08
CA ARG A 83 9.44 -19.66 -9.65
C ARG A 83 8.20 -19.84 -8.77
N GLN A 84 8.41 -20.40 -7.59
CA GLN A 84 7.38 -20.67 -6.59
C GLN A 84 7.94 -20.39 -5.20
N PHE A 85 7.09 -19.89 -4.30
CA PHE A 85 7.51 -19.70 -2.91
C PHE A 85 7.58 -21.07 -2.24
N SER A 86 8.69 -21.31 -1.53
CA SER A 86 8.86 -22.49 -0.69
C SER A 86 8.49 -22.23 0.77
N GLU A 87 8.55 -20.97 1.19
CA GLU A 87 8.38 -20.56 2.58
C GLU A 87 7.91 -19.10 2.66
N LEU A 88 6.88 -18.85 3.48
CA LEU A 88 6.50 -17.51 3.91
C LEU A 88 7.11 -17.25 5.28
N LEU A 89 7.82 -16.13 5.42
CA LEU A 89 8.61 -15.79 6.60
C LEU A 89 7.80 -14.99 7.60
N GLU A 90 7.16 -13.91 7.14
CA GLU A 90 6.48 -12.98 8.04
C GLU A 90 5.26 -12.34 7.39
N ARG A 91 4.20 -12.18 8.19
CA ARG A 91 2.98 -11.49 7.81
C ARG A 91 2.93 -10.11 8.44
N HIS A 92 2.63 -9.11 7.62
CA HIS A 92 2.36 -7.75 8.05
C HIS A 92 0.90 -7.42 7.74
N GLU A 93 0.16 -6.98 8.77
CA GLU A 93 -1.28 -6.71 8.66
C GLU A 93 -1.62 -5.51 7.75
N SER A 94 -0.63 -4.67 7.43
CA SER A 94 -0.78 -3.55 6.51
C SER A 94 0.53 -3.21 5.80
N LYS A 95 0.41 -2.54 4.65
CA LYS A 95 1.57 -1.92 3.97
C LYS A 95 2.34 -0.95 4.88
N ASP A 96 1.63 -0.22 5.75
CA ASP A 96 2.25 0.78 6.62
C ASP A 96 3.07 0.11 7.72
N ALA A 97 2.59 -1.01 8.28
CA ALA A 97 3.35 -1.82 9.23
C ALA A 97 4.63 -2.40 8.61
N PHE A 98 4.52 -2.88 7.35
CA PHE A 98 5.67 -3.35 6.59
C PHE A 98 6.69 -2.22 6.32
N PHE A 99 6.22 -1.03 5.90
CA PHE A 99 7.07 0.13 5.63
C PHE A 99 7.70 0.72 6.90
N GLN A 100 7.03 0.66 8.05
CA GLN A 100 7.60 1.08 9.33
C GLN A 100 8.74 0.14 9.74
N LYS A 101 8.55 -1.18 9.60
CA LYS A 101 9.58 -2.17 9.96
C LYS A 101 10.84 -2.04 9.11
N TRP A 102 10.66 -1.92 7.80
CA TRP A 102 11.74 -1.99 6.81
C TRP A 102 12.03 -0.64 6.14
N GLY A 103 11.65 0.46 6.79
CA GLY A 103 11.88 1.81 6.31
C GLY A 103 13.36 2.22 6.29
N SER A 104 13.61 3.53 6.26
CA SER A 104 14.93 4.14 5.98
C SER A 104 16.05 3.77 6.95
N SER A 105 15.74 3.20 8.12
CA SER A 105 16.71 2.83 9.15
C SER A 105 16.99 1.33 9.22
N SER A 106 16.44 0.54 8.31
CA SER A 106 16.66 -0.91 8.29
C SER A 106 17.86 -1.28 7.39
N GLY A 107 18.54 -2.39 7.70
CA GLY A 107 19.54 -2.98 6.81
C GLY A 107 18.97 -3.50 5.48
N ARG A 108 17.64 -3.41 5.29
CA ARG A 108 16.89 -3.76 4.09
C ARG A 108 16.06 -2.56 3.62
N SER A 109 16.72 -1.42 3.42
CA SER A 109 16.07 -0.18 3.03
C SER A 109 15.22 -0.36 1.76
N MET A 110 14.06 0.28 1.73
CA MET A 110 13.16 0.26 0.58
C MET A 110 13.39 1.43 -0.37
N ASP A 111 13.53 1.10 -1.65
CA ASP A 111 13.47 2.07 -2.73
C ASP A 111 12.08 2.71 -2.85
N PRO A 112 11.98 4.01 -3.20
CA PRO A 112 10.70 4.69 -3.43
C PRO A 112 9.85 4.04 -4.52
N SER A 113 10.49 3.48 -5.56
CA SER A 113 9.82 2.75 -6.63
C SER A 113 9.12 1.51 -6.08
N PHE A 114 9.80 0.73 -5.24
CA PHE A 114 9.23 -0.45 -4.61
C PHE A 114 8.03 -0.10 -3.72
N LYS A 115 8.12 0.99 -2.92
CA LYS A 115 6.96 1.47 -2.13
C LYS A 115 5.75 1.74 -3.02
N THR A 116 5.98 2.40 -4.16
CA THR A 116 4.93 2.68 -5.16
C THR A 116 4.34 1.39 -5.73
N GLU A 117 5.16 0.38 -6.01
CA GLU A 117 4.67 -0.93 -6.48
C GLU A 117 3.74 -1.60 -5.47
N ILE A 118 4.08 -1.55 -4.18
CA ILE A 118 3.24 -2.11 -3.11
C ILE A 118 1.95 -1.32 -2.95
N GLU A 119 2.00 0.02 -3.01
CA GLU A 119 0.80 0.85 -2.95
C GLU A 119 -0.16 0.55 -4.11
N ASN A 120 0.37 0.41 -5.33
CA ASN A 120 -0.40 0.05 -6.51
C ASN A 120 -0.95 -1.38 -6.40
N ALA A 121 -0.16 -2.34 -5.91
CA ALA A 121 -0.61 -3.72 -5.70
C ALA A 121 -1.75 -3.80 -4.69
N CYS A 122 -1.70 -3.02 -3.60
CA CYS A 122 -2.78 -2.94 -2.62
C CYS A 122 -4.11 -2.44 -3.22
N LYS A 123 -4.03 -1.55 -4.23
CA LYS A 123 -5.20 -0.96 -4.89
C LYS A 123 -5.63 -1.70 -6.16
N ASN A 124 -4.85 -2.69 -6.61
CA ASN A 124 -4.99 -3.33 -7.92
C ASN A 124 -4.89 -2.32 -9.09
N GLU A 125 -3.95 -1.37 -8.99
CA GLU A 125 -3.73 -0.31 -9.98
C GLU A 125 -2.37 -0.45 -10.69
N GLY A 126 -2.18 0.30 -11.79
CA GLY A 126 -0.85 0.41 -12.44
C GLY A 126 -0.28 -0.92 -12.95
N GLY A 127 -1.14 -1.90 -13.28
CA GLY A 127 -0.73 -3.25 -13.69
C GLY A 127 -0.17 -4.11 -12.55
N LYS A 128 -0.36 -3.71 -11.30
CA LYS A 128 -0.02 -4.45 -10.09
C LYS A 128 -1.28 -5.02 -9.47
N THR A 129 -1.20 -6.22 -8.93
CA THR A 129 -2.36 -6.90 -8.32
C THR A 129 -1.99 -7.50 -6.98
N ASN A 130 -3.01 -7.69 -6.15
CA ASN A 130 -2.96 -8.54 -4.97
C ASN A 130 -3.84 -9.77 -5.17
N VAL A 131 -3.60 -10.81 -4.37
CA VAL A 131 -4.44 -12.01 -4.34
C VAL A 131 -5.21 -11.99 -3.04
N ASN A 132 -6.52 -11.75 -3.09
CA ASN A 132 -7.40 -11.70 -1.90
C ASN A 132 -6.89 -10.71 -0.83
N GLY A 133 -6.43 -9.52 -1.23
CA GLY A 133 -5.85 -8.52 -0.32
C GLY A 133 -4.40 -8.81 0.09
N ARG A 134 -3.76 -9.86 -0.46
CA ARG A 134 -2.39 -10.24 -0.10
C ARG A 134 -1.39 -9.86 -1.18
N VAL A 135 -0.32 -9.20 -0.76
CA VAL A 135 0.84 -8.88 -1.58
C VAL A 135 2.02 -9.67 -1.07
N TYR A 136 2.73 -10.35 -1.97
CA TYR A 136 3.90 -11.16 -1.62
C TYR A 136 5.16 -10.44 -2.10
N VAL A 137 6.17 -10.42 -1.25
CA VAL A 137 7.44 -9.76 -1.50
C VAL A 137 8.57 -10.61 -0.94
N TRP A 138 9.79 -10.41 -1.45
CA TRP A 138 10.98 -10.99 -0.83
C TRP A 138 12.16 -10.02 -0.92
N TRP A 139 13.11 -10.20 -0.02
CA TRP A 139 14.41 -9.55 -0.10
C TRP A 139 15.37 -10.47 -0.86
N GLY A 140 15.95 -9.99 -1.96
CA GLY A 140 16.78 -10.82 -2.83
C GLY A 140 17.77 -10.00 -3.66
N THR A 141 18.58 -10.70 -4.44
CA THR A 141 19.62 -10.06 -5.26
C THR A 141 19.15 -9.89 -6.70
N VAL A 142 19.17 -8.66 -7.21
CA VAL A 142 18.94 -8.34 -8.62
C VAL A 142 20.14 -7.55 -9.13
N SER A 143 20.80 -8.04 -10.18
CA SER A 143 21.97 -7.39 -10.77
C SER A 143 23.07 -7.05 -9.75
N ASN A 144 23.39 -7.98 -8.86
CA ASN A 144 24.37 -7.84 -7.76
C ASN A 144 23.99 -6.82 -6.68
N GLN A 145 22.74 -6.35 -6.63
CA GLN A 145 22.25 -5.48 -5.57
C GLN A 145 21.15 -6.18 -4.78
N GLN A 146 21.26 -6.15 -3.45
CA GLN A 146 20.17 -6.61 -2.59
C GLN A 146 19.08 -5.56 -2.55
N LYS A 147 17.85 -5.97 -2.82
CA LYS A 147 16.67 -5.10 -2.77
C LYS A 147 15.39 -5.89 -2.52
N TRP A 148 14.34 -5.17 -2.17
CA TRP A 148 13.00 -5.73 -2.11
C TRP A 148 12.45 -5.96 -3.51
N ILE A 149 11.76 -7.08 -3.69
CA ILE A 149 11.17 -7.48 -4.97
C ILE A 149 9.71 -7.82 -4.75
N TYR A 150 8.84 -7.20 -5.54
CA TYR A 150 7.41 -7.50 -5.59
C TYR A 150 7.15 -8.69 -6.51
N ALA A 151 6.36 -9.66 -6.03
CA ALA A 151 6.13 -10.94 -6.70
C ALA A 151 5.05 -10.92 -7.79
N GLY A 152 5.03 -9.89 -8.62
CA GLY A 152 3.95 -9.67 -9.59
C GLY A 152 3.69 -10.82 -10.55
N ASP A 153 4.73 -11.59 -10.92
CA ASP A 153 4.57 -12.75 -11.79
C ASP A 153 3.91 -13.96 -11.10
N MET A 154 3.83 -13.92 -9.77
CA MET A 154 3.26 -14.96 -8.91
C MET A 154 1.88 -14.60 -8.35
N HIS A 155 1.34 -13.43 -8.72
CA HIS A 155 -0.04 -12.98 -8.44
C HIS A 155 -1.02 -13.33 -9.57
N LYS A 156 -0.70 -14.34 -10.40
CA LYS A 156 -1.56 -14.76 -11.52
C LYS A 156 -2.67 -15.69 -11.04
N GLY A 157 -3.92 -15.36 -11.42
CA GLY A 157 -5.11 -16.08 -10.99
C GLY A 157 -5.35 -15.97 -9.48
N ASP A 158 -6.01 -16.96 -8.89
CA ASP A 158 -6.36 -16.97 -7.47
C ASP A 158 -5.31 -17.69 -6.60
N HIS A 159 -4.03 -17.57 -6.96
CA HIS A 159 -2.95 -18.33 -6.34
C HIS A 159 -2.56 -17.75 -4.97
N ASP A 160 -3.30 -18.14 -3.93
CA ASP A 160 -3.04 -17.75 -2.55
C ASP A 160 -1.94 -18.61 -1.91
N TRP A 161 -0.72 -18.07 -1.81
CA TRP A 161 0.43 -18.76 -1.24
C TRP A 161 0.33 -19.01 0.26
N GLU A 162 -0.48 -18.23 0.99
CA GLU A 162 -0.66 -18.43 2.44
C GLU A 162 -1.36 -19.75 2.74
N THR A 163 -2.28 -20.17 1.86
CA THR A 163 -3.01 -21.43 2.00
C THR A 163 -2.26 -22.63 1.42
N LYS A 164 -1.33 -22.39 0.49
CA LYS A 164 -0.64 -23.46 -0.26
C LYS A 164 0.65 -23.91 0.38
N ILE A 165 1.35 -23.01 1.07
CA ILE A 165 2.59 -23.35 1.76
C ILE A 165 2.22 -23.81 3.17
N PRO A 166 2.49 -25.08 3.52
CA PRO A 166 2.22 -25.54 4.87
C PRO A 166 3.02 -24.69 5.86
N LYS A 167 2.34 -24.11 6.85
CA LYS A 167 3.01 -23.40 7.94
C LYS A 167 3.94 -24.40 8.61
N ARG A 168 5.24 -24.11 8.67
CA ARG A 168 6.15 -24.88 9.52
C ARG A 168 5.60 -24.80 10.94
N SER A 169 5.15 -25.94 11.47
CA SER A 169 4.86 -26.00 12.89
C SER A 169 6.17 -25.70 13.60
N SER A 170 6.12 -24.79 14.57
CA SER A 170 7.26 -24.27 15.32
C SER A 170 7.90 -25.32 16.26
N GLY A 171 7.92 -26.59 15.86
CA GLY A 171 8.26 -27.73 16.72
C GLY A 171 9.34 -28.66 16.19
N ASP A 172 9.87 -28.46 14.97
CA ASP A 172 10.96 -29.31 14.46
C ASP A 172 12.33 -28.68 14.77
N THR A 173 12.60 -28.54 16.06
CA THR A 173 13.97 -28.35 16.55
C THR A 173 14.65 -29.69 16.35
N GLY A 174 15.26 -29.88 15.18
CA GLY A 174 16.05 -31.06 14.84
C GLY A 174 17.10 -31.33 15.89
N ALA A 175 16.80 -32.23 16.81
CA ALA A 175 17.76 -32.85 17.71
C ALA A 175 18.60 -33.81 16.86
N SER A 176 19.63 -33.28 16.19
CA SER A 176 20.73 -34.08 15.69
C SER A 176 21.44 -34.69 16.90
N VAL A 177 21.01 -35.90 17.28
CA VAL A 177 21.76 -36.75 18.19
C VAL A 177 22.96 -37.28 17.42
N SER A 178 24.11 -36.64 17.61
CA SER A 178 25.41 -37.20 17.26
C SER A 178 25.58 -38.53 17.99
N ARG A 179 25.64 -39.63 17.25
CA ARG A 179 26.03 -40.94 17.79
C ARG A 179 27.54 -41.07 17.65
N ALA A 180 28.20 -41.17 18.80
CA ALA A 180 29.62 -41.48 18.93
C ALA A 180 29.95 -42.90 18.47
#